data_AF-A0A0G1J752-F1
#
_entry.id   AF-A0A0G1J752-F1
#
_cell.length_a   1.000
_cell.length_b   1.000
_cell.length_c   1.000
_cell.angle_alpha   90.00
_cell.angle_beta   90.00
_cell.angle_gamma   90.00
#
_symmetry.space_group_name_H-M   'P 1'
#
loop_
_entity.id
_entity.type
_entity.pdbx_description
1 polymer ?
#
loop_
_entity_poly.entity_id
_entity_poly.type
_entity_poly.pdbx_seq_one_letter_code
_entity_poly.pdbx_strand_id
1 'polypeptide(L)'
;MRLLFLTFSLLFFAYLSLPNPEFPTPPPDALQSDEPADTETSLRRAYFTNLTREEVMSHYKNQLTPAFRLNYPPEEARTIIRDQTRSTFLEEIVHPLRESVFINGFEPKDPKDAIEIAGRSWRQKIIVRYVPSRLWLRLRKARI
;
A
#
# COMPACT_ATOMS: atom_id res chain seq x y z
N MET A 1 -8.36 8.35 37.50
CA MET A 1 -8.96 7.27 36.68
C MET A 1 -10.02 7.78 35.70
N ARG A 2 -11.13 8.38 36.15
CA ARG A 2 -12.19 8.89 35.22
C ARG A 2 -11.71 9.93 34.21
N LEU A 3 -10.89 10.91 34.65
CA LEU A 3 -10.35 11.94 33.76
C LEU A 3 -9.40 11.36 32.70
N LEU A 4 -8.52 10.42 33.08
CA LEU A 4 -7.60 9.74 32.16
C LEU A 4 -8.35 8.93 31.10
N PHE A 5 -9.43 8.25 31.50
CA PHE A 5 -10.26 7.50 30.58
C PHE A 5 -10.97 8.43 29.58
N LEU A 6 -11.50 9.56 30.05
CA LEU A 6 -12.15 10.55 29.19
C LEU A 6 -11.17 11.19 28.21
N THR A 7 -9.96 11.54 28.66
CA THR A 7 -8.94 12.10 27.77
C THR A 7 -8.49 11.10 26.71
N PHE A 8 -8.23 9.84 27.09
CA PHE A 8 -7.89 8.78 26.15
C PHE A 8 -9.01 8.53 25.13
N SER A 9 -10.26 8.48 25.59
CA SER A 9 -11.42 8.29 24.72
C SER A 9 -11.56 9.43 23.72
N LEU A 10 -11.39 10.68 24.16
CA LEU A 10 -11.46 11.85 23.28
C LEU A 10 -10.36 11.84 22.22
N LEU A 11 -9.11 11.51 22.61
CA LEU A 11 -7.99 11.38 21.67
C LEU A 11 -8.23 10.24 20.66
N PHE A 12 -8.78 9.12 21.11
CA PHE A 12 -9.10 7.99 20.25
C PHE A 12 -10.21 8.33 19.24
N PHE A 13 -11.27 9.01 19.68
CA PHE A 13 -12.31 9.50 18.78
C PHE A 13 -11.77 10.53 17.77
N ALA A 14 -10.93 11.46 18.22
CA ALA A 14 -10.27 12.41 17.33
C ALA A 14 -9.46 11.67 16.25
N TYR A 15 -8.65 10.67 16.63
CA TYR A 15 -7.89 9.83 15.70
C TYR A 15 -8.75 9.15 14.64
N LEU A 16 -9.87 8.54 15.03
CA LEU A 16 -10.78 7.85 14.09
C LEU A 16 -11.53 8.82 13.16
N SER A 17 -11.74 10.05 13.62
CA SER A 17 -12.45 11.10 12.87
C SER A 17 -11.61 11.79 11.80
N LEU A 18 -10.28 11.61 11.81
CA LEU A 18 -9.40 12.19 10.82
C LEU A 18 -9.75 11.69 9.41
N PRO A 19 -9.68 12.57 8.38
CA PRO A 19 -9.95 12.18 7.00
C PRO A 19 -8.97 11.10 6.55
N ASN A 20 -9.37 10.27 5.60
CA ASN A 20 -8.45 9.30 5.00
C ASN A 20 -7.35 10.08 4.26
N PRO A 21 -6.09 9.68 4.38
CA PRO A 21 -5.06 10.25 3.53
C PRO A 21 -5.37 9.92 2.06
N GLU A 22 -4.84 10.75 1.18
CA GLU A 22 -4.86 10.49 -0.25
C GLU A 22 -4.07 9.22 -0.60
N PHE A 23 -4.16 8.81 -1.87
CA PHE A 23 -3.35 7.70 -2.35
C PHE A 23 -1.85 8.00 -2.12
N PRO A 24 -1.06 7.06 -1.57
CA PRO A 24 0.35 7.30 -1.25
C PRO A 24 1.15 7.81 -2.44
N THR A 25 2.09 8.71 -2.19
CA THR A 25 2.96 9.26 -3.22
C THR A 25 3.89 8.17 -3.77
N PRO A 26 4.20 8.21 -5.08
CA PRO A 26 5.08 7.21 -5.71
C PRO A 26 6.50 7.27 -5.13
N PRO A 27 7.29 6.20 -5.28
CA PRO A 27 8.69 6.23 -4.90
C PRO A 27 9.48 7.24 -5.75
N PRO A 28 10.59 7.77 -5.24
CA PRO A 28 11.45 8.68 -6.01
C PRO A 28 11.92 8.03 -7.31
N ASP A 29 11.99 8.84 -8.37
CA ASP A 29 12.41 8.46 -9.73
C ASP A 29 11.63 7.29 -10.37
N ALA A 30 10.47 6.95 -9.81
CA ALA A 30 9.63 5.89 -10.34
C ALA A 30 8.83 6.36 -11.55
N LEU A 31 8.70 5.49 -12.55
CA LEU A 31 7.85 5.72 -13.72
C LEU A 31 6.50 5.04 -13.51
N GLN A 32 5.40 5.79 -13.59
CA GLN A 32 4.07 5.20 -13.50
C GLN A 32 3.75 4.37 -14.75
N SER A 33 3.11 3.21 -14.56
CA SER A 33 2.61 2.39 -15.67
C SER A 33 1.24 2.88 -16.13
N ASP A 34 1.05 2.97 -17.44
CA ASP A 34 -0.21 3.31 -18.10
C ASP A 34 -0.96 2.07 -18.63
N GLU A 35 -0.56 0.87 -18.19
CA GLU A 35 -1.27 -0.36 -18.57
C GLU A 35 -2.74 -0.29 -18.12
N PRO A 36 -3.71 -0.71 -18.96
CA PRO A 36 -5.13 -0.66 -18.59
C PRO A 36 -5.42 -1.37 -17.27
N ALA A 37 -4.81 -2.54 -17.06
CA ALA A 37 -4.96 -3.33 -15.84
C ALA A 37 -4.41 -2.62 -14.58
N ASP A 38 -3.48 -1.69 -14.72
CA ASP A 38 -2.90 -0.95 -13.60
C ASP A 38 -3.64 0.37 -13.32
N THR A 39 -4.56 0.77 -14.20
CA THR A 39 -5.33 2.02 -14.13
C THR A 39 -6.86 1.82 -14.03
N GLU A 40 -7.37 0.58 -14.04
CA GLU A 40 -8.81 0.26 -13.96
C GLU A 40 -9.54 0.89 -12.77
N THR A 41 -8.84 1.09 -11.65
CA THR A 41 -9.39 1.69 -10.44
C THR A 41 -8.46 2.77 -9.91
N SER A 42 -9.03 3.88 -9.44
CA SER A 42 -8.27 4.98 -8.82
C SER A 42 -7.53 4.57 -7.54
N LEU A 43 -7.88 3.41 -6.97
CA LEU A 43 -7.29 2.83 -5.77
C LEU A 43 -6.15 1.85 -6.06
N ARG A 44 -5.71 1.72 -7.31
CA ARG A 44 -4.58 0.89 -7.71
C ARG A 44 -3.72 1.67 -8.68
N ARG A 45 -2.40 1.60 -8.50
CA ARG A 45 -1.41 2.22 -9.40
C ARG A 45 -0.18 1.34 -9.44
N ALA A 46 0.44 1.22 -10.60
CA ALA A 46 1.70 0.51 -10.75
C ALA A 46 2.84 1.46 -11.13
N TYR A 47 4.05 1.12 -10.68
CA TYR A 47 5.25 1.91 -10.88
C TYR A 47 6.43 1.02 -11.22
N PHE A 48 7.30 1.48 -12.11
CA PHE A 48 8.62 0.93 -12.34
C PHE A 48 9.62 1.68 -11.46
N THR A 49 10.44 0.96 -10.70
CA THR A 49 11.39 1.56 -9.77
C THR A 49 12.69 0.77 -9.70
N ASN A 50 13.77 1.46 -9.35
CA ASN A 50 15.08 0.86 -9.10
C ASN A 50 15.37 0.62 -7.62
N LEU A 51 14.44 1.01 -6.75
CA LEU A 51 14.51 0.71 -5.32
C LEU A 51 14.43 -0.80 -5.08
N THR A 52 15.01 -1.24 -3.97
CA THR A 52 14.86 -2.58 -3.41
C THR A 52 13.51 -2.74 -2.70
N ARG A 53 13.12 -3.98 -2.39
CA ARG A 53 11.93 -4.26 -1.57
C ARG A 53 11.91 -3.44 -0.28
N GLU A 54 13.01 -3.42 0.47
CA GLU A 54 13.05 -2.74 1.76
C GLU A 54 12.89 -1.22 1.64
N GLU A 55 13.50 -0.63 0.62
CA GLU A 55 13.37 0.80 0.33
C GLU A 55 11.94 1.16 -0.09
N VAL A 56 11.31 0.34 -0.94
CA VAL A 56 9.89 0.52 -1.32
C VAL A 56 8.99 0.46 -0.09
N MET A 57 9.16 -0.55 0.76
CA MET A 57 8.33 -0.72 1.96
C MET A 57 8.56 0.41 2.97
N SER A 58 9.81 0.85 3.13
CA SER A 58 10.15 1.99 3.99
C SER A 58 9.53 3.29 3.47
N HIS A 59 9.57 3.53 2.15
CA HIS A 59 8.95 4.70 1.51
C HIS A 59 7.47 4.82 1.84
N TYR A 60 6.70 3.75 1.65
CA TYR A 60 5.26 3.79 1.93
C TYR A 60 4.94 3.75 3.43
N LYS A 61 5.77 3.09 4.25
CA LYS A 61 5.59 3.05 5.70
C LYS A 61 5.74 4.44 6.31
N ASN A 62 6.69 5.24 5.81
CA ASN A 62 6.90 6.59 6.32
C ASN A 62 5.74 7.56 6.00
N GLN A 63 4.92 7.24 5.00
CA GLN A 63 3.74 8.03 4.65
C GLN A 63 2.51 7.71 5.52
N LEU A 64 2.52 6.58 6.23
CA LEU A 64 1.44 6.12 7.10
C LEU A 64 1.97 6.07 8.53
N THR A 65 1.61 7.03 9.37
CA THR A 65 2.02 7.01 10.78
C THR A 65 0.80 7.08 11.69
N PRO A 66 0.59 6.11 12.59
CA PRO A 66 1.39 4.89 12.81
C PRO A 66 1.16 3.80 11.73
N ALA A 67 2.19 3.00 11.44
CA ALA A 67 2.09 1.87 10.49
C ALA A 67 2.76 0.57 10.95
N PHE A 68 2.13 -0.54 10.61
CA PHE A 68 2.63 -1.90 10.78
C PHE A 68 2.80 -2.60 9.43
N ARG A 69 3.80 -3.46 9.33
CA ARG A 69 4.10 -4.23 8.11
C ARG A 69 3.65 -5.68 8.30
N LEU A 70 2.86 -6.19 7.37
CA LEU A 70 2.43 -7.59 7.31
C LEU A 70 2.94 -8.20 6.01
N ASN A 71 3.38 -9.46 6.06
CA ASN A 71 3.90 -10.19 4.91
C ASN A 71 2.94 -11.29 4.49
N TYR A 72 2.71 -11.42 3.19
CA TYR A 72 1.79 -12.38 2.59
C TYR A 72 2.51 -13.27 1.57
N PRO A 73 2.03 -14.48 1.33
CA PRO A 73 2.49 -15.29 0.20
C PRO A 73 2.29 -14.54 -1.12
N PRO A 74 3.30 -14.49 -2.01
CA PRO A 74 3.18 -13.78 -3.29
C PRO A 74 2.11 -14.37 -4.21
N GLU A 75 1.67 -15.60 -4.01
CA GLU A 75 0.60 -16.25 -4.78
C GLU A 75 -0.76 -15.57 -4.53
N GLU A 76 -0.96 -15.02 -3.33
CA GLU A 76 -2.19 -14.29 -2.95
C GLU A 76 -2.33 -12.95 -3.69
N ALA A 77 -1.26 -12.47 -4.33
CA ALA A 77 -1.28 -11.30 -5.20
C ALA A 77 -2.39 -11.33 -6.25
N ARG A 78 -2.69 -12.52 -6.79
CA ARG A 78 -3.71 -12.70 -7.81
C ARG A 78 -5.10 -12.31 -7.29
N THR A 79 -5.36 -12.62 -6.03
CA THR A 79 -6.63 -12.32 -5.35
C THR A 79 -6.62 -10.90 -4.74
N ILE A 80 -5.49 -10.50 -4.14
CA ILE A 80 -5.37 -9.27 -3.35
C ILE A 80 -5.07 -8.04 -4.21
N ILE A 81 -4.43 -8.16 -5.36
CA ILE A 81 -4.06 -7.01 -6.20
C ILE A 81 -4.85 -6.99 -7.50
N ARG A 82 -4.63 -8.00 -8.35
CA ARG A 82 -5.36 -8.24 -9.59
C ARG A 82 -5.07 -9.63 -10.16
N ASP A 83 -6.01 -10.11 -10.96
CA ASP A 83 -5.84 -11.34 -11.73
C ASP A 83 -4.60 -11.25 -12.63
N GLN A 84 -3.88 -12.37 -12.75
CA GLN A 84 -2.66 -12.52 -13.55
C GLN A 84 -1.44 -11.67 -13.12
N THR A 85 -1.41 -11.15 -11.89
CA THR A 85 -0.21 -10.46 -11.37
C THR A 85 0.95 -11.45 -11.18
N ARG A 86 2.12 -11.12 -11.73
CA ARG A 86 3.39 -11.78 -11.37
C ARG A 86 3.96 -11.09 -10.14
N SER A 87 4.48 -11.87 -9.19
CA SER A 87 4.91 -11.32 -7.89
C SER A 87 6.08 -12.10 -7.33
N THR A 88 7.06 -11.38 -6.80
CA THR A 88 8.13 -11.92 -5.96
C THR A 88 7.91 -11.63 -4.48
N PHE A 89 7.08 -10.63 -4.17
CA PHE A 89 6.59 -10.39 -2.81
C PHE A 89 5.22 -9.70 -2.83
N LEU A 90 4.51 -9.88 -1.72
CA LEU A 90 3.27 -9.21 -1.41
C LEU A 90 3.27 -8.84 0.06
N GLU A 91 3.11 -7.56 0.35
CA GLU A 91 3.14 -7.05 1.71
C GLU A 91 2.09 -5.97 1.92
N GLU A 92 1.67 -5.77 3.16
CA GLU A 92 0.70 -4.75 3.55
C GLU A 92 1.30 -3.82 4.58
N ILE A 93 0.99 -2.54 4.42
CA ILE A 93 1.25 -1.50 5.41
C ILE A 93 -0.10 -1.09 6.00
N VAL A 94 -0.31 -1.45 7.25
CA VAL A 94 -1.55 -1.21 7.99
C VAL A 94 -1.43 0.09 8.76
N HIS A 95 -2.33 1.04 8.49
CA HIS A 95 -2.60 2.18 9.35
C HIS A 95 -3.80 1.84 10.26
N PRO A 96 -3.58 1.54 11.55
CA PRO A 96 -4.57 0.92 12.42
C PRO A 96 -5.95 1.58 12.40
N LEU A 97 -6.99 0.79 12.15
CA LEU A 97 -8.39 1.24 12.12
C LEU A 97 -8.69 2.33 11.08
N ARG A 98 -7.77 2.59 10.14
CA ARG A 98 -7.89 3.68 9.17
C ARG A 98 -7.79 3.20 7.73
N GLU A 99 -6.66 2.72 7.28
CA GLU A 99 -6.50 2.22 5.91
C GLU A 99 -5.37 1.21 5.85
N SER A 100 -5.30 0.51 4.74
CA SER A 100 -4.21 -0.39 4.44
C SER A 100 -3.71 -0.16 3.03
N VAL A 101 -2.40 -0.29 2.83
CA VAL A 101 -1.76 -0.24 1.52
C VAL A 101 -1.13 -1.58 1.25
N PHE A 102 -1.59 -2.28 0.21
CA PHE A 102 -0.96 -3.49 -0.27
C PHE A 102 0.05 -3.12 -1.34
N ILE A 103 1.28 -3.62 -1.19
CA ILE A 103 2.37 -3.44 -2.13
C ILE A 103 2.78 -4.81 -2.63
N ASN A 104 2.70 -4.95 -3.93
CA ASN A 104 3.18 -6.10 -4.67
C ASN A 104 4.39 -5.68 -5.46
N GLY A 105 5.46 -6.48 -5.45
CA GLY A 105 6.58 -6.26 -6.33
C GLY A 105 6.91 -7.49 -7.15
N PHE A 106 7.27 -7.23 -8.40
CA PHE A 106 7.84 -8.19 -9.32
C PHE A 106 9.28 -7.79 -9.65
N GLU A 107 10.21 -8.57 -9.12
CA GLU A 107 11.65 -8.44 -9.40
C GLU A 107 12.08 -9.61 -10.31
N PRO A 108 12.39 -9.37 -11.59
CA PRO A 108 12.81 -10.42 -12.51
C PRO A 108 14.14 -11.03 -12.06
N LYS A 109 14.17 -12.36 -11.96
CA LYS A 109 15.41 -13.10 -11.64
C LYS A 109 16.15 -13.53 -12.91
N ASP A 110 15.40 -13.81 -13.97
CA ASP A 110 15.93 -14.24 -15.24
C ASP A 110 16.06 -13.06 -16.21
N PRO A 111 17.14 -12.98 -17.01
CA PRO A 111 17.32 -11.91 -18.00
C PRO A 111 16.19 -11.83 -19.03
N LYS A 112 15.48 -12.93 -19.25
CA LYS A 112 14.33 -13.01 -20.17
C LYS A 112 13.13 -12.18 -19.69
N ASP A 113 13.06 -11.92 -18.39
CA ASP A 113 12.00 -11.14 -17.76
C ASP A 113 12.44 -9.69 -17.47
N ALA A 114 13.58 -9.25 -18.02
CA ALA A 114 14.09 -7.90 -17.83
C ALA A 114 13.03 -6.85 -18.21
N ILE A 115 12.86 -5.85 -17.35
CA ILE A 115 11.87 -4.81 -17.53
C ILE A 115 12.54 -3.62 -18.23
N GLU A 116 12.33 -3.50 -19.53
CA GLU A 116 12.85 -2.40 -20.34
C GLU A 116 11.69 -1.52 -20.81
N ILE A 117 11.52 -0.36 -20.17
CA ILE A 117 10.42 0.57 -20.47
C ILE A 117 11.01 1.95 -20.73
N ALA A 118 10.56 2.59 -21.81
CA ALA A 118 11.02 3.90 -22.24
C ALA A 118 12.57 3.99 -22.43
N GLY A 119 13.18 2.91 -22.92
CA GLY A 119 14.63 2.84 -23.15
C GLY A 119 15.47 2.73 -21.87
N ARG A 120 14.84 2.53 -20.71
CA ARG A 120 15.51 2.34 -19.42
C ARG A 120 15.21 0.94 -18.88
N SER A 121 16.25 0.28 -18.37
CA SER A 121 16.10 -0.95 -17.59
C SER A 121 15.68 -0.62 -16.16
N TRP A 122 14.65 -1.31 -15.68
CA TRP A 122 14.08 -1.15 -14.35
C TRP A 122 14.30 -2.40 -13.51
N ARG A 123 14.70 -2.20 -12.25
CA ARG A 123 14.92 -3.30 -11.31
C ARG A 123 13.65 -4.09 -11.03
N GLN A 124 12.53 -3.41 -10.78
CA GLN A 124 11.27 -4.07 -10.48
C GLN A 124 10.06 -3.23 -10.90
N LYS A 125 8.94 -3.93 -11.09
CA LYS A 125 7.60 -3.32 -11.20
C LYS A 125 6.88 -3.54 -9.88
N ILE A 126 6.35 -2.48 -9.29
CA ILE A 126 5.51 -2.54 -8.11
C ILE A 126 4.07 -2.17 -8.45
N ILE A 127 3.11 -2.79 -7.79
CA ILE A 127 1.69 -2.44 -7.85
C ILE A 127 1.24 -2.12 -6.44
N VAL A 128 0.67 -0.93 -6.27
CA VAL A 128 0.18 -0.42 -5.00
C VAL A 128 -1.33 -0.36 -5.05
N ARG A 129 -1.97 -1.04 -4.10
CA ARG A 129 -3.42 -1.03 -3.90
C ARG A 129 -3.74 -0.37 -2.57
N TYR A 130 -4.50 0.72 -2.62
CA TYR A 130 -4.96 1.47 -1.48
C TYR A 130 -6.35 1.01 -1.03
N VAL A 131 -6.51 0.66 0.25
CA VAL A 131 -7.77 0.20 0.82
C VAL A 131 -8.21 1.17 1.91
N PRO A 132 -9.03 2.18 1.57
CA PRO A 132 -9.56 3.13 2.55
C PRO A 132 -10.63 2.47 3.42
N SER A 133 -10.61 2.72 4.74
CA SER A 133 -11.79 2.43 5.57
C SER A 133 -12.78 3.58 5.51
N ARG A 134 -14.07 3.27 5.40
CA ARG A 134 -15.12 4.29 5.43
C ARG A 134 -15.30 4.81 6.86
N LEU A 135 -15.47 6.13 7.02
CA LEU A 135 -15.63 6.77 8.33
C LEU A 135 -16.72 6.12 9.20
N TRP A 136 -17.86 5.76 8.59
CA TRP A 136 -18.96 5.11 9.30
C TRP A 136 -18.60 3.69 9.80
N LEU A 137 -17.74 2.95 9.10
CA LEU A 137 -17.25 1.64 9.54
C LEU A 137 -16.28 1.76 10.71
N ARG A 138 -15.48 2.84 10.75
CA ARG A 138 -14.57 3.15 11.87
C ARG A 138 -15.35 3.42 13.16
N LEU A 139 -16.38 4.25 13.07
CA LEU A 139 -17.19 4.63 14.23
C LEU A 139 -18.12 3.51 14.71
N ARG A 140 -18.61 2.63 13.81
CA ARG A 140 -19.48 1.51 14.21
C ARG A 140 -18.72 0.36 14.90
N LYS A 141 -17.47 0.08 14.53
CA LYS A 141 -16.64 -0.95 15.18
C LYS A 141 -16.20 -0.57 16.60
N ALA A 142 -16.28 0.70 16.98
CA ALA A 142 -15.96 1.18 18.33
C ALA A 142 -17.09 0.95 19.37
N ARG A 143 -18.16 0.25 18.99
CA ARG A 143 -19.31 -0.10 19.84
C ARG A 143 -19.27 -1.59 20.18
N ILE A 144 -18.35 -1.99 21.05
CA ILE A 144 -18.31 -3.31 21.71
C ILE A 144 -18.06 -3.06 23.19
#